data_AF-A0A3D6DRG4-F1
#
_entry.id   AF-A0A3D6DRG4-F1
#
_cell.length_a   1.000
_cell.length_b   1.000
_cell.length_c   1.000
_cell.angle_alpha   90.00
_cell.angle_beta   90.00
_cell.angle_gamma   90.00
#
_symmetry.space_group_name_H-M   'P 1'
#
loop_
_entity.id
_entity.type
_entity.pdbx_description
1 polymer ?
#
loop_
_entity_poly.entity_id
_entity_poly.type
_entity_poly.pdbx_seq_one_letter_code
_entity_poly.pdbx_strand_id
1 'polypeptide(L)'
;DGINEDGLAVSLSFGGRLDIGEGFGVPLVLRYVLETCTRADEASAALVRVPVHMSYNVTVIDRRGEFATVYLAPGKTGDIRRLAAVTNHQQKVEWHQHARATSTVERLRRLRLMLQDSELSSEKLIAAFLQAPIYSHAFARGLGTLYSAAYWPSEGRADFFWPGLDWSQSFADFTPGERLIEFGNSPRPHHITRGIDLREETRP
;
A
#
# COMPACT_ATOMS: atom_id res chain seq x y z
N ASP A 1 2.16 -2.13 -3.62
CA ASP A 1 3.20 -1.30 -3.00
C ASP A 1 4.55 -1.84 -3.37
N GLY A 2 5.57 -1.00 -3.43
CA GLY A 2 6.92 -1.43 -3.76
C GLY A 2 7.90 -0.27 -3.90
N ILE A 3 9.14 -0.63 -4.15
CA ILE A 3 10.26 0.28 -4.46
C ILE A 3 10.98 -0.26 -5.70
N ASN A 4 11.57 0.61 -6.52
CA ASN A 4 12.43 0.23 -7.65
C ASN A 4 13.91 0.59 -7.39
N GLU A 5 14.80 0.14 -8.29
CA GLU A 5 16.25 0.31 -8.16
C GLU A 5 16.73 1.77 -8.19
N ASP A 6 15.94 2.68 -8.77
CA ASP A 6 16.21 4.13 -8.76
C ASP A 6 15.86 4.81 -7.42
N GLY A 7 15.16 4.08 -6.54
CA GLY A 7 14.68 4.58 -5.25
C GLY A 7 13.31 5.27 -5.33
N LEU A 8 12.49 5.00 -6.35
CA LEU A 8 11.08 5.38 -6.37
C LEU A 8 10.27 4.33 -5.58
N ALA A 9 9.58 4.76 -4.53
CA ALA A 9 8.64 3.92 -3.78
C ALA A 9 7.19 4.38 -3.97
N VAL A 10 6.27 3.42 -4.00
CA VAL A 10 4.83 3.64 -4.17
C VAL A 10 4.02 2.87 -3.14
N SER A 11 3.00 3.52 -2.57
CA SER A 11 1.99 2.89 -1.72
C SER A 11 0.58 3.13 -2.24
N LEU A 12 -0.32 2.18 -1.96
CA LEU A 12 -1.68 2.15 -2.45
C LEU A 12 -2.68 2.03 -1.30
N SER A 13 -3.75 2.81 -1.38
CA SER A 13 -4.97 2.53 -0.64
C SER A 13 -6.21 2.72 -1.52
N PHE A 14 -7.31 2.11 -1.11
CA PHE A 14 -8.60 2.28 -1.78
C PHE A 14 -9.13 3.71 -1.58
N GLY A 15 -9.63 4.33 -2.65
CA GLY A 15 -10.07 5.74 -2.65
C GLY A 15 -11.42 6.01 -1.97
N GLY A 16 -12.14 4.96 -1.53
CA GLY A 16 -13.36 5.11 -0.73
C GLY A 16 -14.62 5.47 -1.52
N ARG A 17 -14.70 5.08 -2.81
CA ARG A 17 -15.89 5.22 -3.65
C ARG A 17 -16.27 3.90 -4.31
N LEU A 18 -17.56 3.71 -4.57
CA LEU A 18 -18.11 2.53 -5.24
C LEU A 18 -18.07 2.61 -6.78
N ASP A 19 -17.70 3.77 -7.33
CA ASP A 19 -17.65 3.96 -8.78
C ASP A 19 -16.68 2.96 -9.44
N ILE A 20 -17.20 2.23 -10.42
CA ILE A 20 -16.45 1.36 -11.32
C ILE A 20 -16.64 1.90 -12.73
N GLY A 21 -15.56 1.96 -13.51
CA GLY A 21 -15.59 2.39 -14.90
C GLY A 21 -14.51 1.73 -15.72
N GLU A 22 -14.34 2.20 -16.96
CA GLU A 22 -13.27 1.71 -17.84
C GLU A 22 -11.90 2.20 -17.37
N GLY A 23 -10.90 1.31 -17.40
CA GLY A 23 -9.52 1.62 -17.04
C GLY A 23 -8.76 0.38 -16.57
N PHE A 24 -7.51 0.58 -16.17
CA PHE A 24 -6.64 -0.52 -15.75
C PHE A 24 -6.84 -0.90 -14.28
N GLY A 25 -6.53 -2.16 -13.98
CA GLY A 25 -6.26 -2.62 -12.62
C GLY A 25 -5.09 -1.86 -12.01
N VAL A 26 -5.27 -1.26 -10.82
CA VAL A 26 -4.18 -0.49 -10.19
C VAL A 26 -2.89 -1.30 -9.98
N PRO A 27 -2.89 -2.64 -9.75
CA PRO A 27 -1.63 -3.37 -9.69
C PRO A 27 -0.79 -3.26 -10.97
N LEU A 28 -1.44 -3.29 -12.14
CA LEU A 28 -0.76 -3.12 -13.44
C LEU A 28 -0.22 -1.69 -13.60
N VAL A 29 -0.99 -0.69 -13.17
CA VAL A 29 -0.57 0.72 -13.22
C VAL A 29 0.64 0.95 -12.31
N LEU A 30 0.63 0.42 -11.09
CA LEU A 30 1.78 0.55 -10.18
C LEU A 30 3.01 -0.19 -10.70
N ARG A 31 2.82 -1.36 -11.32
CA ARG A 31 3.92 -2.08 -11.97
C ARG A 31 4.54 -1.23 -13.08
N TYR A 32 3.71 -0.67 -13.96
CA TYR A 32 4.15 0.23 -15.03
C TYR A 32 4.92 1.44 -14.47
N VAL A 33 4.41 2.08 -13.42
CA VAL A 33 5.08 3.23 -12.80
C VAL A 33 6.44 2.84 -12.22
N LEU A 34 6.50 1.74 -11.46
CA LEU A 34 7.75 1.25 -10.86
C LEU A 34 8.79 0.80 -11.91
N GLU A 35 8.35 0.35 -13.09
CA GLU A 35 9.25 -0.07 -14.18
C GLU A 35 9.73 1.08 -15.07
N THR A 36 9.02 2.23 -15.09
CA THR A 36 9.26 3.26 -16.11
C THR A 36 9.56 4.65 -15.56
N CYS A 37 9.42 4.86 -14.25
CA CYS A 37 9.61 6.15 -13.61
C CYS A 37 10.71 6.07 -12.56
N THR A 38 11.48 7.15 -12.42
CA THR A 38 12.60 7.23 -11.46
C THR A 38 12.34 8.27 -10.37
N ARG A 39 11.49 9.26 -10.65
CA ARG A 39 11.21 10.41 -9.79
C ARG A 39 9.73 10.55 -9.47
N ALA A 40 9.42 11.23 -8.37
CA ALA A 40 8.05 11.39 -7.90
C ALA A 40 7.16 12.20 -8.86
N ASP A 41 7.72 13.18 -9.58
CA ASP A 41 7.00 13.98 -10.57
C ASP A 41 6.67 13.18 -11.84
N GLU A 42 7.63 12.40 -12.34
CA GLU A 42 7.43 11.45 -13.45
C GLU A 42 6.34 10.43 -13.13
N ALA A 43 6.43 9.81 -11.95
CA ALA A 43 5.46 8.84 -11.46
C ALA A 43 4.06 9.46 -11.33
N SER A 44 3.96 10.67 -10.78
CA SER A 44 2.69 11.40 -10.67
C SER A 44 2.07 11.70 -12.03
N ALA A 45 2.89 12.13 -13.00
CA ALA A 45 2.44 12.40 -14.37
C ALA A 45 1.97 11.12 -15.09
N ALA A 46 2.66 9.99 -14.87
CA ALA A 46 2.24 8.70 -15.38
C ALA A 46 0.90 8.25 -14.78
N LEU A 47 0.72 8.39 -13.47
CA LEU A 47 -0.52 8.06 -12.76
C LEU A 47 -1.72 8.87 -13.26
N VAL A 48 -1.54 10.17 -13.55
CA VAL A 48 -2.62 11.02 -14.09
C VAL A 48 -2.99 10.63 -15.53
N ARG A 49 -2.02 10.15 -16.32
CA ARG A 49 -2.22 9.79 -17.72
C ARG A 49 -2.95 8.45 -17.90
N VAL A 50 -2.71 7.48 -17.02
CA VAL A 50 -3.22 6.12 -17.17
C VAL A 50 -4.59 5.98 -16.51
N PRO A 51 -5.65 5.57 -17.25
CA PRO A 51 -6.99 5.43 -16.68
C PRO A 51 -7.07 4.25 -15.71
N VAL A 52 -7.91 4.39 -14.68
CA VAL A 52 -8.14 3.35 -13.67
C VAL A 52 -9.61 2.98 -13.55
N HIS A 53 -9.89 1.71 -13.26
CA HIS A 53 -11.25 1.19 -13.21
C HIS A 53 -11.98 1.38 -11.86
N MET A 54 -11.26 1.78 -10.79
CA MET A 54 -11.85 2.14 -9.49
C MET A 54 -11.13 3.35 -8.89
N SER A 55 -11.56 3.77 -7.69
CA SER A 55 -10.93 4.85 -6.96
C SER A 55 -9.74 4.39 -6.12
N TYR A 56 -8.63 5.11 -6.23
CA TYR A 56 -7.38 4.79 -5.54
C TYR A 56 -6.71 6.05 -5.00
N ASN A 57 -5.94 5.89 -3.93
CA ASN A 57 -4.97 6.87 -3.47
C ASN A 57 -3.59 6.24 -3.66
N VAL A 58 -2.75 6.84 -4.48
CA VAL A 58 -1.38 6.37 -4.70
C VAL A 58 -0.42 7.41 -4.16
N THR A 59 0.41 7.05 -3.18
CA THR A 59 1.48 7.93 -2.71
C THR A 59 2.80 7.48 -3.30
N VAL A 60 3.55 8.41 -3.86
CA VAL A 60 4.88 8.19 -4.42
C VAL A 60 5.89 9.01 -3.65
N ILE A 61 7.08 8.45 -3.43
CA ILE A 61 8.24 9.15 -2.86
C ILE A 61 9.50 8.69 -3.59
N ASP A 62 10.40 9.62 -3.92
CA ASP A 62 11.66 9.28 -4.56
C ASP A 62 12.86 9.38 -3.61
N ARG A 63 14.03 9.01 -4.12
CA ARG A 63 15.31 9.01 -3.40
C ARG A 63 15.72 10.38 -2.84
N ARG A 64 15.19 11.48 -3.36
CA ARG A 64 15.45 12.83 -2.88
C ARG A 64 14.49 13.24 -1.76
N GLY A 65 13.52 12.40 -1.44
CA GLY A 65 12.45 12.70 -0.50
C GLY A 65 11.33 13.54 -1.10
N GLU A 66 11.34 13.80 -2.41
CA GLU A 66 10.18 14.42 -3.06
C GLU A 66 9.04 13.42 -3.10
N PHE A 67 7.83 13.86 -2.72
CA PHE A 67 6.68 12.99 -2.63
C PHE A 67 5.40 13.68 -3.12
N ALA A 68 4.45 12.86 -3.54
CA ALA A 68 3.10 13.29 -3.88
C ALA A 68 2.11 12.15 -3.63
N THR A 69 0.85 12.52 -3.36
CA THR A 69 -0.29 11.62 -3.41
C THR A 69 -1.13 11.97 -4.63
N VAL A 70 -1.46 10.98 -5.44
CA VAL A 70 -2.39 11.11 -6.56
C VAL A 70 -3.71 10.42 -6.20
N TYR A 71 -4.79 11.19 -6.18
CA TYR A 71 -6.14 10.65 -6.09
C TYR A 71 -6.64 10.32 -7.49
N LEU A 72 -6.96 9.05 -7.70
CA LEU A 72 -7.42 8.50 -8.97
C LEU A 72 -8.87 8.04 -8.85
N ALA A 73 -9.65 8.19 -9.92
CA ALA A 73 -11.00 7.68 -10.01
C ALA A 73 -11.38 7.44 -11.49
N PRO A 74 -12.33 6.54 -11.76
CA PRO A 74 -12.72 6.22 -13.14
C PRO A 74 -13.26 7.44 -13.87
N GLY A 75 -12.81 7.64 -15.11
CA GLY A 75 -13.25 8.77 -15.96
C GLY A 75 -12.89 10.17 -15.44
N LYS A 76 -12.04 10.29 -14.41
CA LYS A 76 -11.61 11.58 -13.85
C LYS A 76 -10.12 11.78 -14.06
N THR A 77 -9.72 13.03 -14.33
CA THR A 77 -8.32 13.42 -14.26
C THR A 77 -7.81 13.24 -12.83
N GLY A 78 -6.63 12.62 -12.69
CA GLY A 78 -6.02 12.43 -11.37
C GLY A 78 -5.71 13.77 -10.67
N ASP A 79 -5.90 13.79 -9.35
CA ASP A 79 -5.69 14.97 -8.51
C ASP A 79 -4.41 14.81 -7.68
N ILE A 80 -3.36 15.55 -8.05
CA ILE A 80 -2.05 15.51 -7.39
C ILE A 80 -2.06 16.42 -6.17
N ARG A 81 -1.64 15.89 -5.01
CA ARG A 81 -1.58 16.59 -3.73
C ARG A 81 -0.25 16.32 -3.03
N ARG A 82 0.27 17.30 -2.29
CA ARG A 82 1.38 17.09 -1.35
C ARG A 82 0.84 16.70 0.02
N LEU A 83 0.48 15.43 0.19
CA LEU A 83 -0.04 14.87 1.45
C LEU A 83 0.85 13.71 1.90
N ALA A 84 1.41 13.79 3.10
CA ALA A 84 2.30 12.76 3.65
C ALA A 84 1.54 11.60 4.35
N ALA A 85 0.21 11.70 4.45
CA ALA A 85 -0.63 10.65 5.03
C ALA A 85 -1.96 10.55 4.31
N VAL A 86 -2.32 9.31 3.95
CA VAL A 86 -3.61 8.93 3.37
C VAL A 86 -4.12 7.63 3.99
N THR A 87 -5.42 7.41 3.89
CA THR A 87 -6.07 6.15 4.29
C THR A 87 -7.09 5.73 3.22
N ASN A 88 -8.23 5.15 3.57
CA ASN A 88 -9.20 4.54 2.65
C ASN A 88 -10.33 5.49 2.21
N HIS A 89 -10.02 6.78 2.06
CA HIS A 89 -10.89 7.80 1.48
C HIS A 89 -10.05 8.88 0.80
N GLN A 90 -10.64 9.64 -0.11
CA GLN A 90 -10.03 10.82 -0.73
C GLN A 90 -10.28 12.07 0.14
N GLN A 91 -10.53 13.24 -0.48
CA GLN A 91 -10.70 14.52 0.22
C GLN A 91 -11.85 14.51 1.25
N LYS A 92 -12.95 13.83 0.91
CA LYS A 92 -14.14 13.70 1.77
C LYS A 92 -14.55 12.23 1.86
N VAL A 93 -15.23 11.89 2.95
CA VAL A 93 -15.85 10.58 3.08
C VAL A 93 -17.11 10.55 2.21
N GLU A 94 -17.09 9.73 1.17
CA GLU A 94 -18.24 9.53 0.26
C GLU A 94 -18.96 8.20 0.54
N TRP A 95 -18.26 7.23 1.13
CA TRP A 95 -18.84 5.96 1.57
C TRP A 95 -18.72 5.78 3.08
N HIS A 96 -19.73 6.29 3.81
CA HIS A 96 -19.70 6.34 5.28
C HIS A 96 -19.60 4.96 5.95
N GLN A 97 -20.28 3.94 5.41
CA GLN A 97 -20.21 2.58 5.97
C GLN A 97 -18.80 2.00 5.87
N HIS A 98 -18.13 2.16 4.72
CA HIS A 98 -16.73 1.76 4.54
C HIS A 98 -15.79 2.55 5.44
N ALA A 99 -16.02 3.86 5.57
CA ALA A 99 -15.20 4.70 6.44
C ALA A 99 -15.27 4.27 7.92
N ARG A 100 -16.46 3.86 8.40
CA ARG A 100 -16.62 3.28 9.75
C ARG A 100 -15.95 1.92 9.85
N ALA A 101 -16.15 1.04 8.88
CA ALA A 101 -15.61 -0.32 8.90
C ALA A 101 -14.06 -0.35 8.92
N THR A 102 -13.42 0.62 8.26
CA THR A 102 -11.96 0.71 8.14
C THR A 102 -11.32 1.73 9.10
N SER A 103 -12.11 2.37 9.97
CA SER A 103 -11.66 3.48 10.83
C SER A 103 -10.83 4.54 10.07
N THR A 104 -11.18 4.81 8.81
CA THR A 104 -10.30 5.55 7.89
C THR A 104 -10.00 6.97 8.38
N VAL A 105 -11.00 7.64 8.99
CA VAL A 105 -10.88 9.00 9.51
C VAL A 105 -10.03 9.03 10.77
N GLU A 106 -10.23 8.06 11.67
CA GLU A 106 -9.48 7.93 12.92
C GLU A 106 -7.99 7.66 12.65
N ARG A 107 -7.69 6.70 11.77
CA ARG A 107 -6.32 6.40 11.35
C ARG A 107 -5.64 7.60 10.69
N LEU A 108 -6.35 8.31 9.81
CA LEU A 108 -5.80 9.50 9.17
C LEU A 108 -5.53 10.62 10.19
N ARG A 109 -6.43 10.81 11.17
CA ARG A 109 -6.23 11.77 12.26
C ARG A 109 -5.00 11.38 13.09
N ARG A 110 -4.84 10.11 13.44
CA ARG A 110 -3.68 9.61 14.19
C ARG A 110 -2.37 9.89 13.45
N LEU A 111 -2.30 9.55 12.17
CA LEU A 111 -1.12 9.78 11.33
C LEU A 111 -0.78 11.27 11.23
N ARG A 112 -1.79 12.13 11.00
CA ARG A 112 -1.59 13.58 10.91
C ARG A 112 -1.08 14.19 12.21
N LEU A 113 -1.59 13.75 13.36
CA LEU A 113 -1.10 14.19 14.66
C LEU A 113 0.35 13.78 14.88
N MET A 114 0.75 12.57 14.45
CA MET A 114 2.14 12.14 14.55
C MET A 114 3.06 12.97 13.64
N LEU A 115 2.63 13.29 12.41
CA LEU A 115 3.41 14.13 11.49
C LEU A 115 3.58 15.59 11.95
N GLN A 116 2.85 16.01 12.99
CA GLN A 116 3.02 17.33 13.62
C GLN A 116 4.04 17.30 14.77
N ASP A 117 4.46 16.11 15.23
CA ASP A 117 5.45 15.95 16.29
C ASP A 117 6.86 16.13 15.72
N SER A 118 7.58 17.15 16.19
CA SER A 118 8.95 17.44 15.76
C SER A 118 9.95 16.36 16.18
N GLU A 119 9.61 15.57 17.19
CA GLU A 119 10.43 14.48 17.73
C GLU A 119 10.04 13.11 17.14
N LEU A 120 9.23 13.09 16.08
CA LEU A 120 8.86 11.87 15.38
C LEU A 120 10.09 11.26 14.73
N SER A 121 10.46 10.06 15.17
CA SER A 121 11.47 9.23 14.53
C SER A 121 10.82 8.13 13.70
N SER A 122 11.57 7.54 12.77
CA SER A 122 11.12 6.41 11.96
C SER A 122 10.72 5.23 12.84
N GLU A 123 11.44 4.95 13.92
CA GLU A 123 11.15 3.87 14.87
C GLU A 123 9.80 4.10 15.56
N LYS A 124 9.53 5.34 16.02
CA LYS A 124 8.23 5.69 16.63
C LYS A 124 7.08 5.56 15.62
N LEU A 125 7.32 5.96 14.37
CA LEU A 125 6.32 5.82 13.31
C LEU A 125 6.02 4.36 13.00
N ILE A 126 7.04 3.54 12.78
CA ILE A 126 6.91 2.10 12.52
C ILE A 126 6.22 1.40 13.69
N ALA A 127 6.61 1.70 14.93
CA ALA A 127 5.96 1.13 16.13
C ALA A 127 4.46 1.46 16.18
N ALA A 128 4.05 2.66 15.77
CA ALA A 128 2.63 3.02 15.72
C ALA A 128 1.85 2.25 14.65
N PHE A 129 2.50 1.89 13.53
CA PHE A 129 1.89 1.05 12.49
C PHE A 129 1.62 -0.39 12.97
N LEU A 130 2.26 -0.82 14.06
CA LEU A 130 2.03 -2.10 14.73
C LEU A 130 1.04 -2.03 15.90
N GLN A 131 0.37 -0.88 16.08
CA GLN A 131 -0.59 -0.64 17.16
C GLN A 131 -1.91 -0.10 16.63
N ALA A 132 -2.99 -0.34 17.38
CA ALA A 132 -4.27 0.31 17.11
C ALA A 132 -4.14 1.85 17.21
N PRO A 133 -4.89 2.63 16.41
CA PRO A 133 -5.88 2.20 15.43
C PRO A 133 -5.30 1.91 14.03
N ILE A 134 -3.99 2.08 13.81
CA ILE A 134 -3.38 1.91 12.48
C ILE A 134 -3.32 0.43 12.12
N TYR A 135 -2.82 -0.41 13.03
CA TYR A 135 -2.91 -1.86 12.94
C TYR A 135 -4.33 -2.32 13.26
N SER A 136 -4.94 -3.04 12.32
CA SER A 136 -6.28 -3.61 12.50
C SER A 136 -6.20 -5.10 12.81
N HIS A 137 -6.91 -5.53 13.86
CA HIS A 137 -7.06 -6.95 14.21
C HIS A 137 -8.34 -7.58 13.63
N ALA A 138 -9.04 -6.88 12.73
CA ALA A 138 -10.34 -7.32 12.19
C ALA A 138 -10.23 -8.43 11.12
N PHE A 139 -9.40 -9.45 11.35
CA PHE A 139 -9.13 -10.56 10.42
C PHE A 139 -10.40 -11.32 10.02
N ALA A 140 -11.27 -11.62 10.99
CA ALA A 140 -12.54 -12.32 10.75
C ALA A 140 -13.50 -11.55 9.82
N ARG A 141 -13.27 -10.25 9.59
CA ARG A 141 -14.05 -9.40 8.67
C ARG A 141 -13.30 -9.08 7.38
N GLY A 142 -12.13 -9.68 7.14
CA GLY A 142 -11.28 -9.37 5.98
C GLY A 142 -10.65 -7.97 6.03
N LEU A 143 -10.58 -7.35 7.21
CA LEU A 143 -10.09 -5.98 7.40
C LEU A 143 -8.87 -5.90 8.34
N GLY A 144 -8.24 -7.04 8.63
CA GLY A 144 -7.03 -7.08 9.46
C GLY A 144 -5.79 -6.64 8.67
N THR A 145 -4.82 -6.04 9.36
CA THR A 145 -3.52 -5.68 8.78
C THR A 145 -2.69 -6.94 8.58
N LEU A 146 -2.39 -7.27 7.31
CA LEU A 146 -1.59 -8.45 6.98
C LEU A 146 -0.11 -8.23 7.27
N TYR A 147 0.42 -7.04 7.02
CA TYR A 147 1.76 -6.62 7.40
C TYR A 147 1.81 -5.09 7.34
N SER A 148 2.84 -4.49 7.95
CA SER A 148 3.24 -3.11 7.69
C SER A 148 4.54 -3.11 6.90
N ALA A 149 4.73 -2.13 6.02
CA ALA A 149 5.97 -1.99 5.26
C ALA A 149 6.57 -0.59 5.43
N ALA A 150 7.88 -0.52 5.58
CA ALA A 150 8.66 0.71 5.49
C ALA A 150 9.58 0.63 4.28
N TYR A 151 9.51 1.62 3.40
CA TYR A 151 10.39 1.74 2.25
C TYR A 151 11.43 2.82 2.53
N TRP A 152 12.68 2.54 2.18
CA TRP A 152 13.82 3.43 2.36
C TRP A 152 14.42 3.78 0.99
N PRO A 153 13.85 4.78 0.28
CA PRO A 153 14.28 5.21 -1.05
C PRO A 153 15.80 5.39 -1.24
N SER A 154 16.47 6.00 -0.27
CA SER A 154 17.92 6.25 -0.30
C SER A 154 18.78 5.01 -0.10
N GLU A 155 18.21 3.96 0.46
CA GLU A 155 18.92 2.71 0.78
C GLU A 155 18.55 1.57 -0.17
N GLY A 156 17.54 1.75 -1.02
CA GLY A 156 17.03 0.67 -1.87
C GLY A 156 16.54 -0.53 -1.04
N ARG A 157 15.95 -0.25 0.14
CA ARG A 157 15.52 -1.24 1.14
C ARG A 157 14.01 -1.17 1.38
N ALA A 158 13.42 -2.34 1.62
CA ALA A 158 12.06 -2.48 2.13
C ALA A 158 12.09 -3.38 3.38
N ASP A 159 11.48 -2.90 4.46
CA ASP A 159 11.31 -3.66 5.69
C ASP A 159 9.83 -3.98 5.89
N PHE A 160 9.55 -5.23 6.23
CA PHE A 160 8.21 -5.76 6.49
C PHE A 160 8.07 -6.11 7.96
N PHE A 161 6.94 -5.77 8.55
CA PHE A 161 6.71 -5.88 9.99
C PHE A 161 5.38 -6.54 10.32
N TRP A 162 5.45 -7.38 11.36
CA TRP A 162 4.34 -7.96 12.10
C TRP A 162 4.58 -7.73 13.59
N PRO A 163 3.56 -7.86 14.45
CA PRO A 163 3.78 -7.86 15.89
C PRO A 163 4.78 -8.94 16.31
N GLY A 164 5.97 -8.53 16.75
CA GLY A 164 7.03 -9.42 17.22
C GLY A 164 7.91 -10.06 16.13
N LEU A 165 7.74 -9.68 14.86
CA LEU A 165 8.56 -10.19 13.75
C LEU A 165 8.80 -9.09 12.70
N ASP A 166 10.02 -9.03 12.20
CA ASP A 166 10.41 -8.19 11.07
C ASP A 166 11.15 -9.01 10.00
N TRP A 167 11.17 -8.48 8.78
CA TRP A 167 11.93 -9.03 7.67
C TRP A 167 12.36 -7.90 6.72
N SER A 168 13.66 -7.79 6.47
CA SER A 168 14.25 -6.79 5.58
C SER A 168 14.71 -7.40 4.26
N GLN A 169 14.53 -6.67 3.16
CA GLN A 169 15.05 -6.98 1.83
C GLN A 169 15.64 -5.71 1.20
N SER A 170 16.72 -5.83 0.43
CA SER A 170 17.30 -4.71 -0.31
C SER A 170 17.75 -5.13 -1.70
N PHE A 171 17.95 -4.19 -2.62
CA PHE A 171 18.52 -4.49 -3.94
C PHE A 171 19.97 -4.98 -3.87
N ALA A 172 20.74 -4.52 -2.87
CA ALA A 172 22.14 -4.91 -2.70
C ALA A 172 22.30 -6.34 -2.15
N ASP A 173 21.34 -6.80 -1.36
CA ASP A 173 21.36 -8.12 -0.71
C ASP A 173 19.95 -8.74 -0.72
N PHE A 174 19.47 -9.05 -1.92
CA PHE A 174 18.17 -9.68 -2.09
C PHE A 174 18.29 -11.20 -1.96
N THR A 175 17.69 -11.77 -0.92
CA THR A 175 17.57 -13.22 -0.76
C THR A 175 16.09 -13.63 -0.87
N PRO A 176 15.69 -14.43 -1.88
CA PRO A 176 14.34 -14.99 -1.93
C PRO A 176 14.02 -15.77 -0.65
N GLY A 177 12.79 -15.62 -0.15
CA GLY A 177 12.38 -16.31 1.07
C GLY A 177 10.88 -16.28 1.27
N GLU A 178 10.43 -17.12 2.20
CA GLU A 178 9.03 -17.24 2.58
C GLU A 178 8.90 -17.14 4.10
N ARG A 179 7.74 -16.64 4.57
CA ARG A 179 7.37 -16.57 5.99
C ARG A 179 5.92 -16.99 6.13
N LEU A 180 5.66 -17.95 7.01
CA LEU A 180 4.29 -18.32 7.39
C LEU A 180 3.86 -17.44 8.56
N ILE A 181 2.78 -16.68 8.37
CA ILE A 181 2.20 -15.81 9.41
C ILE A 181 0.77 -16.26 9.68
N GLU A 182 0.47 -16.52 10.96
CA GLU A 182 -0.86 -16.93 11.40
C GLU A 182 -1.64 -15.74 11.97
N PHE A 183 -2.78 -15.42 11.36
CA PHE A 183 -3.63 -14.31 11.78
C PHE A 183 -4.86 -14.82 12.53
N GLY A 184 -4.83 -14.71 13.85
CA GLY A 184 -5.92 -15.14 14.73
C GLY A 184 -6.19 -16.66 14.70
N ASN A 185 -7.08 -17.13 15.57
CA ASN A 185 -7.56 -18.51 15.55
C ASN A 185 -8.57 -18.70 14.41
N SER A 186 -8.10 -18.68 13.16
CA SER A 186 -8.88 -19.31 12.09
C SER A 186 -8.81 -20.83 12.31
N PRO A 187 -9.94 -21.57 12.36
CA PRO A 187 -9.86 -23.03 12.44
C PRO A 187 -9.01 -23.52 11.28
N ARG A 188 -8.05 -24.41 11.58
CA ARG A 188 -7.22 -25.05 10.55
C ARG A 188 -8.16 -25.57 9.46
N PRO A 189 -7.90 -25.31 8.16
CA PRO A 189 -8.70 -25.91 7.12
C PRO A 189 -8.64 -27.43 7.30
N HIS A 190 -9.77 -28.03 7.67
CA HIS A 190 -9.94 -29.47 7.54
C HIS A 190 -9.92 -29.74 6.04
N HIS A 191 -8.95 -30.56 5.62
CA HIS A 191 -8.54 -30.90 4.26
C HIS A 191 -7.32 -30.14 3.71
N ILE A 192 -6.17 -30.76 3.91
CA ILE A 192 -5.05 -30.71 2.96
C ILE A 192 -5.53 -31.45 1.71
N THR A 193 -6.12 -30.72 0.76
CA THR A 193 -6.19 -31.21 -0.62
C THR A 193 -4.79 -31.00 -1.20
N ARG A 194 -4.15 -32.09 -1.65
CA ARG A 194 -2.85 -32.05 -2.33
C ARG A 194 -2.87 -30.97 -3.42
N GLY A 195 -1.77 -30.24 -3.53
CA GLY A 195 -1.57 -29.16 -4.49
C GLY A 195 -2.04 -29.55 -5.89
N ILE A 196 -2.81 -28.66 -6.50
CA ILE A 196 -3.02 -28.68 -7.94
C ILE A 196 -1.74 -28.11 -8.54
N ASP A 197 -0.87 -29.00 -9.01
CA ASP A 197 0.16 -28.67 -10.00
C ASP A 197 -0.55 -28.15 -11.24
N LEU A 198 -0.56 -26.83 -11.44
CA LEU A 198 -0.89 -26.23 -12.73
C LEU A 198 0.30 -26.45 -13.66
N ARG A 199 0.39 -27.66 -14.22
CA ARG A 199 1.19 -27.91 -15.43
C ARG A 199 0.41 -27.34 -16.61
N GLU A 200 0.94 -26.26 -17.16
CA GLU A 200 0.58 -25.75 -18.48
C GLU A 200 0.91 -26.85 -19.52
N GLU A 201 -0.09 -27.59 -19.98
CA GLU A 201 0.02 -28.34 -21.22
C GLU A 201 -0.14 -27.37 -22.38
N THR A 202 0.98 -26.84 -22.86
CA THR A 202 1.07 -26.32 -24.23
C THR A 202 0.95 -27.50 -25.20
N ARG A 203 -0.07 -27.50 -26.05
CA ARG A 203 -0.09 -28.29 -27.29
C ARG A 203 -0.69 -27.49 -28.45
N PRO A 204 -0.25 -27.79 -29.68
CA PRO A 204 -0.03 -26.82 -30.76
C PRO A 204 -1.28 -26.43 -31.54
#